data_AF-A0A969UHM5-F1
#
_entry.id   AF-A0A969UHM5-F1
#
_cell.length_a   1.000
_cell.length_b   1.000
_cell.length_c   1.000
_cell.angle_alpha   90.00
_cell.angle_beta   90.00
_cell.angle_gamma   90.00
#
_symmetry.space_group_name_H-M   'P 1'
#
loop_
_entity.id
_entity.type
_entity.pdbx_description
1 polymer ?
#
loop_
_entity_poly.entity_id
_entity_poly.type
_entity_poly.pdbx_seq_one_letter_code
_entity_poly.pdbx_strand_id
1 'polypeptide(L)'
;MKIKAAKIRQWHRWLAPIMLLPILLTTITGIIYQIGELGGFDEQVNWAIHWHKGDFGYIDFQKSFPFLNGIGLLFLTVTGISMWWKTRRSSRRNSNI
;
A
#
# COMPACT_ATOMS: atom_id res chain seq x y z
N MET A 1 25.03 -11.23 -3.82
CA MET A 1 24.54 -10.60 -5.08
C MET A 1 24.31 -9.11 -4.85
N LYS A 2 25.11 -8.19 -5.43
CA LYS A 2 24.92 -6.73 -5.25
C LYS A 2 23.75 -6.24 -6.10
N ILE A 3 22.57 -6.03 -5.51
CA ILE A 3 21.43 -5.46 -6.23
C ILE A 3 21.72 -3.98 -6.52
N LYS A 4 21.77 -3.61 -7.81
CA LYS A 4 22.02 -2.22 -8.23
C LYS A 4 20.87 -1.32 -7.77
N ALA A 5 21.18 -0.15 -7.20
CA ALA A 5 20.19 0.80 -6.69
C ALA A 5 19.20 1.28 -7.79
N ALA A 6 19.66 1.40 -9.03
CA ALA A 6 18.83 1.72 -10.19
C ALA A 6 17.77 0.64 -10.46
N LYS A 7 18.15 -0.64 -10.30
CA LYS A 7 17.22 -1.78 -10.45
C LYS A 7 16.13 -1.70 -9.39
N ILE A 8 16.47 -1.46 -8.12
CA ILE A 8 15.47 -1.30 -7.03
C ILE A 8 14.46 -0.19 -7.36
N ARG A 9 14.93 0.97 -7.85
CA ARG A 9 14.05 2.09 -8.27
C ARG A 9 13.09 1.67 -9.39
N GLN A 10 13.59 0.93 -10.38
CA GLN A 10 12.77 0.44 -11.49
C GLN A 10 11.68 -0.53 -11.02
N TRP A 11 12.04 -1.52 -10.20
CA TRP A 11 11.08 -2.48 -9.64
C TRP A 11 10.02 -1.78 -8.78
N HIS A 12 10.45 -0.87 -7.88
CA HIS A 12 9.52 -0.10 -7.07
C HIS A 12 8.55 0.69 -7.94
N ARG A 13 9.05 1.43 -8.94
CA ARG A 13 8.20 2.26 -9.82
C ARG A 13 7.14 1.44 -10.56
N TRP A 14 7.47 0.22 -10.99
CA TRP A 14 6.56 -0.62 -11.77
C TRP A 14 5.56 -1.37 -10.88
N LEU A 15 6.00 -1.92 -9.75
CA LEU A 15 5.14 -2.69 -8.84
C LEU A 15 4.30 -1.79 -7.93
N ALA A 16 4.75 -0.57 -7.65
CA ALA A 16 4.08 0.30 -6.69
C ALA A 16 2.61 0.57 -7.00
N PRO A 17 2.20 0.93 -8.23
CA PRO A 17 0.79 1.18 -8.52
C PRO A 17 -0.09 -0.07 -8.29
N ILE A 18 0.42 -1.25 -8.64
CA ILE A 18 -0.30 -2.52 -8.51
C ILE A 18 -0.48 -2.87 -7.03
N MET A 19 0.56 -2.69 -6.22
CA MET A 19 0.52 -2.99 -4.78
C MET A 19 -0.23 -1.92 -3.98
N LEU A 20 -0.13 -0.65 -4.37
CA LEU A 20 -0.74 0.46 -3.67
C LEU A 20 -2.26 0.51 -3.87
N LEU A 21 -2.75 0.09 -5.04
CA LEU A 21 -4.19 0.08 -5.35
C LEU A 21 -5.04 -0.70 -4.31
N PRO A 22 -4.77 -1.98 -4.01
CA PRO A 22 -5.54 -2.71 -3.00
C PRO A 22 -5.32 -2.17 -1.58
N ILE A 23 -4.13 -1.63 -1.28
CA ILE A 23 -3.85 -1.01 0.03
C ILE A 23 -4.70 0.26 0.23
N LEU A 24 -4.78 1.10 -0.81
CA LEU A 24 -5.63 2.30 -0.77
C LEU A 24 -7.10 1.91 -0.69
N LEU A 25 -7.54 0.93 -1.48
CA LEU A 25 -8.91 0.44 -1.43
C LEU A 25 -9.30 0.00 -0.01
N THR A 26 -8.48 -0.84 0.62
CA THR A 26 -8.73 -1.33 1.98
C THR A 26 -8.66 -0.22 3.03
N THR A 27 -7.74 0.73 2.89
CA THR A 27 -7.65 1.87 3.80
C THR A 27 -8.87 2.78 3.69
N ILE A 28 -9.27 3.15 2.47
CA ILE A 28 -10.41 4.04 2.22
C ILE A 28 -11.71 3.39 2.69
N THR A 29 -11.94 2.13 2.32
CA THR A 29 -13.14 1.38 2.72
C THR A 29 -13.21 1.16 4.24
N GLY A 30 -12.08 0.89 4.89
CA GLY A 30 -12.02 0.80 6.35
C GLY A 30 -12.36 2.12 7.04
N ILE A 31 -11.85 3.25 6.52
CA ILE A 31 -12.19 4.59 7.02
C ILE A 31 -13.69 4.88 6.83
N ILE A 32 -14.24 4.61 5.64
CA ILE A 32 -15.68 4.81 5.36
C ILE A 32 -16.54 4.00 6.32
N TYR A 33 -16.21 2.71 6.49
CA TYR A 33 -16.94 1.83 7.41
C TYR A 33 -16.88 2.37 8.84
N GLN A 34 -15.70 2.75 9.34
CA GLN A 34 -15.54 3.27 10.68
C GLN A 34 -16.32 4.58 10.90
N ILE A 35 -16.35 5.46 9.90
CA ILE A 35 -17.14 6.70 9.96
C ILE A 35 -18.64 6.37 10.05
N GLY A 36 -19.13 5.42 9.25
CA GLY A 36 -20.55 5.05 9.30
C GLY A 36 -20.94 4.32 10.58
N GLU A 37 -20.08 3.46 11.10
CA GLU A 37 -20.26 2.82 12.39
C GLU A 37 -20.36 3.85 13.53
N LEU A 38 -19.43 4.81 13.59
CA LEU A 38 -19.45 5.86 14.61
C LEU A 38 -20.63 6.84 14.44
N GLY A 39 -21.11 7.01 13.21
CA GLY A 39 -22.24 7.87 12.87
C GLY A 39 -23.61 7.21 13.02
N GLY A 40 -23.68 5.91 13.31
CA GLY A 40 -24.94 5.16 13.42
C GLY A 40 -25.63 4.87 12.08
N PHE A 41 -24.86 4.82 10.99
CA PHE A 41 -25.33 4.48 9.64
C PHE A 41 -24.49 3.36 9.02
N ASP A 42 -24.12 2.37 9.84
CA ASP A 42 -23.34 1.20 9.47
C ASP A 42 -24.02 0.35 8.39
N GLU A 43 -25.35 0.22 8.44
CA GLU A 43 -26.11 -0.49 7.40
C GLU A 43 -25.91 0.13 6.02
N GLN A 44 -25.87 1.46 5.91
CA GLN A 44 -25.70 2.17 4.63
C GLN A 44 -24.27 2.03 4.08
N VAL A 45 -23.28 1.79 4.95
CA VAL A 45 -21.87 1.61 4.57
C VAL A 45 -21.40 0.16 4.64
N ASN A 46 -22.30 -0.81 4.81
CA ASN A 46 -21.93 -2.22 4.95
C ASN A 46 -21.14 -2.73 3.73
N TRP A 47 -21.47 -2.25 2.53
CA TRP A 47 -20.70 -2.55 1.31
C TRP A 47 -19.20 -2.23 1.44
N ALA A 48 -18.82 -1.25 2.25
CA ALA A 48 -17.43 -0.88 2.46
C ALA A 48 -16.64 -2.00 3.14
N ILE A 49 -17.22 -2.70 4.14
CA ILE A 49 -16.52 -3.80 4.81
C ILE A 49 -16.41 -5.05 3.91
N HIS A 50 -17.35 -5.26 2.98
CA HIS A 50 -17.23 -6.29 1.94
C HIS A 50 -16.05 -5.98 1.01
N TRP A 51 -16.00 -4.77 0.45
CA TRP A 51 -14.91 -4.36 -0.44
C TRP A 51 -13.55 -4.31 0.27
N HIS A 52 -13.53 -3.92 1.55
CA HIS A 52 -12.34 -3.95 2.40
C HIS A 52 -11.75 -5.36 2.50
N LYS A 53 -12.61 -6.37 2.61
CA LYS A 53 -12.17 -7.77 2.66
C LYS A 53 -11.77 -8.29 1.27
N GLY A 54 -12.10 -7.60 0.18
CA GLY A 54 -11.95 -8.12 -1.19
C GLY A 54 -13.11 -9.00 -1.63
N ASP A 55 -14.27 -8.85 -0.98
CA ASP A 55 -15.53 -9.42 -1.44
C ASP A 55 -16.26 -8.39 -2.30
N PHE A 56 -16.31 -8.65 -3.60
CA PHE A 56 -16.99 -7.81 -4.58
C PHE A 56 -18.31 -8.45 -5.06
N GLY A 57 -18.87 -9.38 -4.28
CA GLY A 57 -20.08 -10.12 -4.62
C GLY A 57 -19.79 -11.28 -5.57
N TYR A 58 -19.61 -11.00 -6.87
CA TYR A 58 -19.36 -12.06 -7.86
C TYR A 58 -17.92 -12.59 -7.86
N ILE A 59 -16.99 -11.80 -7.33
CA ILE A 59 -15.57 -12.12 -7.28
C ILE A 59 -15.12 -12.07 -5.82
N ASP A 60 -14.64 -13.22 -5.32
CA ASP A 60 -14.14 -13.37 -3.97
C ASP A 60 -12.61 -13.42 -3.97
N PHE A 61 -11.99 -12.39 -3.39
CA PHE A 61 -10.56 -12.35 -3.13
C PHE A 61 -10.23 -12.29 -1.63
N GLN A 62 -11.16 -12.62 -0.75
CA GLN A 62 -11.02 -12.51 0.70
C GLN A 62 -9.79 -13.24 1.26
N LYS A 63 -9.45 -14.37 0.65
CA LYS A 63 -8.28 -15.16 1.05
C LYS A 63 -6.96 -14.55 0.61
N SER A 64 -6.95 -13.82 -0.51
CA SER A 64 -5.71 -13.34 -1.15
C SER A 64 -5.40 -11.88 -0.83
N PHE A 65 -6.43 -11.04 -0.65
CA PHE A 65 -6.29 -9.61 -0.41
C PHE A 65 -5.39 -9.25 0.79
N PRO A 66 -5.55 -9.88 1.97
CA PRO A 66 -4.69 -9.58 3.11
C PRO A 66 -3.22 -9.85 2.82
N PHE A 67 -2.89 -10.93 2.10
CA PHE A 67 -1.51 -11.25 1.73
C PHE A 67 -0.95 -10.27 0.69
N LEU A 68 -1.74 -9.90 -0.31
CA LEU A 68 -1.36 -8.88 -1.30
C LEU A 68 -1.07 -7.54 -0.64
N ASN A 69 -1.92 -7.11 0.29
CA ASN A 69 -1.71 -5.89 1.06
C ASN A 69 -0.48 -5.98 1.94
N GLY A 70 -0.31 -7.07 2.69
CA GLY A 70 0.84 -7.27 3.58
C GLY A 70 2.17 -7.27 2.82
N ILE A 71 2.28 -8.08 1.76
CA ILE A 71 3.49 -8.17 0.93
C ILE A 71 3.73 -6.84 0.21
N GLY A 72 2.69 -6.23 -0.35
CA GLY A 72 2.78 -4.96 -1.05
C GLY A 72 3.27 -3.83 -0.14
N LEU A 73 2.69 -3.73 1.06
CA LEU A 73 3.06 -2.73 2.05
C LEU A 73 4.51 -2.90 2.50
N LEU A 74 4.94 -4.14 2.80
CA LEU A 74 6.32 -4.42 3.18
C LEU A 74 7.29 -4.08 2.05
N PHE A 75 7.00 -4.50 0.83
CA PHE A 75 7.83 -4.21 -0.34
C PHE A 75 7.97 -2.70 -0.56
N LEU A 76 6.86 -1.97 -0.60
CA LEU A 76 6.81 -0.52 -0.80
C LEU A 76 7.57 0.23 0.29
N THR A 77 7.35 -0.15 1.55
CA THR A 77 8.00 0.45 2.72
C THR A 77 9.51 0.25 2.68
N VAL A 78 9.97 -1.00 2.54
CA VAL A 78 11.40 -1.32 2.55
C VAL A 78 12.13 -0.65 1.39
N THR A 79 11.58 -0.71 0.18
CA THR A 79 12.20 -0.11 -1.00
C THR A 79 12.14 1.42 -0.96
N GLY A 80 11.02 2.00 -0.50
CA GLY A 80 10.86 3.44 -0.27
C GLY A 80 11.88 4.00 0.71
N ILE A 81 12.00 3.41 1.91
CA ILE A 81 12.97 3.81 2.95
C ILE A 81 14.40 3.68 2.42
N SER A 82 14.72 2.57 1.74
CA SER A 82 16.06 2.35 1.16
C SER A 82 16.44 3.44 0.16
N MET A 83 15.51 3.87 -0.69
CA MET A 83 15.73 4.96 -1.64
C MET A 83 15.86 6.31 -0.94
N TRP A 84 14.99 6.59 0.03
CA TRP A 84 14.99 7.83 0.81
C TRP A 84 16.32 8.04 1.56
N TRP A 85 16.83 7.01 2.24
CA TRP A 85 18.12 7.06 2.93
C TRP A 85 19.29 7.32 1.97
N LYS A 86 19.29 6.72 0.78
CA LYS A 86 20.34 6.95 -0.22
C LYS A 86 20.31 8.38 -0.75
N THR A 87 19.12 8.92 -1.04
CA THR A 87 18.97 10.31 -1.47
C THR A 87 19.47 11.28 -0.39
N ARG A 88 19.15 11.03 0.88
CA ARG A 88 19.59 11.87 2.02
C ARG A 88 21.12 11.86 2.20
N ARG A 89 21.77 10.70 2.02
CA ARG A 89 23.25 10.61 2.07
C ARG A 89 23.93 11.32 0.90
N SER A 90 23.35 11.24 -0.30
CA SER A 90 23.89 11.93 -1.48
C SER A 90 23.80 13.45 -1.33
N SER A 91 22.69 13.96 -0.79
CA SER A 91 22.49 15.38 -0.55
C SER A 91 23.46 15.93 0.51
N ARG A 92 23.69 15.21 1.62
CA ARG A 92 24.68 15.59 2.65
C ARG A 92 26.13 15.56 2.18
N ARG A 93 26.47 14.74 1.18
CA ARG A 93 27.83 14.70 0.62
C ARG A 93 28.12 15.91 -0.28
N ASN A 94 27.11 16.42 -0.97
CA ASN A 94 27.25 17.58 -1.84
C ASN A 94 27.22 18.92 -1.08
N SER A 95 26.79 18.96 0.18
CA SER A 95 26.82 20.18 1.01
C SER A 95 28.14 20.37 1.77
N ASN A 96 29.03 19.38 1.75
CA ASN A 96 30.33 19.39 2.43
C ASN A 96 31.51 19.50 1.43
N ILE A 97 31.22 19.81 0.17
CA ILE A 97 32.16 20.17 -0.89
C ILE A 97 31.82 21.61 -1.26
#